data_AF-A0A0C9YJ22-F1
#
_entry.id   AF-A0A0C9YJ22-F1
#
_cell.length_a   1.000
_cell.length_b   1.000
_cell.length_c   1.000
_cell.angle_alpha   90.00
_cell.angle_beta   90.00
_cell.angle_gamma   90.00
#
_symmetry.space_group_name_H-M   'P 1'
#
loop_
_entity.id
_entity.type
_entity.pdbx_description
1 polymer ?
#
loop_
_entity_poly.entity_id
_entity_poly.type
_entity_poly.pdbx_seq_one_letter_code
_entity_poly.pdbx_strand_id
1 'polypeptide(L)'
;MKGFLGEGPVLVPPPTSTSDFEVCKLPSKRQLQAQSQSGAFEILDPQRPVRDCGISGWEVLFLQFNNPETHEPLPITYFLPSIDDDEDDAPPPSVQEMDEDVPSSEISAKRKGKRKADLIDS
;
A
#
# COMPACT_ATOMS: atom_id res chain seq x y z
N MET A 1 35.45 2.51 -23.08
CA MET A 1 34.56 2.53 -21.90
C MET A 1 34.15 3.97 -21.69
N LYS A 2 32.90 4.32 -22.03
CA LYS A 2 32.37 5.68 -21.85
C LYS A 2 32.04 5.83 -20.37
N GLY A 3 32.68 6.79 -19.71
CA GLY A 3 32.43 7.11 -18.31
C GLY A 3 31.00 7.58 -18.12
N PHE A 4 30.29 6.93 -17.20
CA PHE A 4 29.14 7.53 -16.54
C PHE A 4 29.68 8.71 -15.74
N LEU A 5 29.60 9.92 -16.28
CA LEU A 5 29.62 11.12 -15.45
C LEU A 5 28.32 11.05 -14.66
N GLY A 6 28.43 10.60 -13.41
CA GLY A 6 27.33 10.59 -12.47
C GLY A 6 26.84 12.02 -12.30
N GLU A 7 25.64 12.28 -12.79
CA GLU A 7 24.94 13.51 -12.47
C GLU A 7 24.77 13.54 -10.95
N GLY A 8 25.15 14.65 -10.33
CA GLY A 8 24.98 14.86 -8.90
C GLY A 8 23.50 14.71 -8.51
N PRO A 9 23.17 14.69 -7.20
CA PRO A 9 21.77 14.65 -6.78
C PRO A 9 21.01 15.78 -7.47
N VAL A 10 20.03 15.42 -8.31
CA VAL A 10 19.19 16.39 -9.00
C VAL A 10 18.44 17.16 -7.93
N LEU A 11 18.80 18.43 -7.73
CA LEU A 11 18.13 19.32 -6.80
C LEU A 11 16.76 19.66 -7.39
N VAL A 12 15.71 19.03 -6.86
CA VAL A 12 14.33 19.37 -7.21
C VAL A 12 13.99 20.71 -6.55
N PRO A 13 13.71 21.77 -7.32
CA PRO A 13 13.31 23.05 -6.75
C PRO A 13 11.93 22.94 -6.08
N PRO A 14 11.62 23.78 -5.08
CA PRO A 14 10.30 23.81 -4.47
C PRO A 14 9.21 24.09 -5.53
N PRO A 15 8.07 23.38 -5.51
CA PRO A 15 6.98 23.66 -6.44
C PRO A 15 6.38 25.03 -6.14
N THR A 16 6.07 25.76 -7.22
CA THR A 16 5.41 27.07 -7.19
C THR A 16 3.94 26.97 -7.60
N SER A 17 3.59 25.92 -8.33
CA SER A 17 2.28 25.67 -8.92
C SER A 17 1.94 24.17 -8.93
N THR A 18 0.67 23.83 -9.07
CA THR A 18 0.20 22.44 -9.24
C THR A 18 0.56 21.84 -10.60
N SER A 19 1.06 22.66 -11.53
CA SER A 19 1.61 22.22 -12.81
C SER A 19 3.05 21.70 -12.72
N ASP A 20 3.70 21.87 -11.57
CA ASP A 20 5.13 21.58 -11.41
C ASP A 20 5.38 20.10 -11.08
N PHE A 21 4.31 19.34 -10.84
CA PHE A 21 4.36 17.92 -10.53
C PHE A 21 3.11 17.19 -10.99
N GLU A 22 3.26 15.88 -11.17
CA GLU A 22 2.17 14.94 -11.38
C GLU A 22 1.96 14.08 -10.13
N VAL A 23 0.71 13.71 -9.85
CA VAL A 23 0.39 12.76 -8.79
C VAL A 23 0.33 11.37 -9.40
N CYS A 24 1.15 10.47 -8.86
CA CYS A 24 1.28 9.12 -9.38
C CYS A 24 0.98 8.10 -8.29
N LYS A 25 0.56 6.90 -8.70
CA LYS A 25 0.45 5.74 -7.80
C LYS A 25 1.17 4.54 -8.37
N LEU A 26 1.40 3.53 -7.53
CA LEU A 26 1.85 2.24 -8.03
C LEU A 26 0.70 1.56 -8.80
N PRO A 27 0.99 0.97 -9.96
CA PRO A 27 0.00 0.25 -10.75
C PRO A 27 -0.46 -0.98 -9.97
N SER A 28 -1.72 -1.36 -10.20
CA SER A 28 -2.28 -2.56 -9.59
C SER A 28 -1.50 -3.81 -10.01
N LYS A 29 -1.50 -4.87 -9.19
CA LYS A 29 -0.88 -6.18 -9.50
C LYS A 29 -1.30 -6.73 -10.88
N ARG A 30 -2.52 -6.42 -11.34
CA ARG A 30 -3.01 -6.80 -12.67
C ARG A 30 -2.30 -6.05 -13.80
N GLN A 31 -1.99 -4.77 -13.61
CA GLN A 31 -1.29 -3.93 -14.59
C GLN A 31 0.22 -4.22 -14.62
N LEU A 32 0.83 -4.59 -13.48
CA LEU A 32 2.24 -4.98 -13.39
C LEU A 32 2.60 -6.20 -14.27
N GLN A 33 1.67 -7.13 -14.50
CA GLN A 33 1.90 -8.27 -15.40
C GLN A 33 1.99 -7.87 -16.88
N ALA A 34 1.45 -6.71 -17.26
CA ALA A 34 1.50 -6.21 -18.63
C ALA A 34 2.74 -5.34 -18.90
N GLN A 35 3.36 -4.76 -17.87
CA GLN A 35 4.53 -3.88 -17.99
C GLN A 35 5.68 -4.39 -17.12
N SER A 36 6.37 -5.40 -17.62
CA SER A 36 7.64 -5.85 -17.05
C SER A 36 8.74 -4.87 -17.47
N GLN A 37 9.45 -4.32 -16.48
CA GLN A 37 10.67 -3.50 -16.54
C GLN A 37 10.46 -2.01 -16.24
N SER A 38 10.84 -1.66 -15.00
CA SER A 38 11.21 -0.32 -14.52
C SER A 38 10.13 0.78 -14.53
N GLY A 39 9.81 1.33 -13.35
CA GLY A 39 9.32 2.71 -13.25
C GLY A 39 7.90 3.02 -13.76
N ALA A 40 7.04 2.02 -13.98
CA ALA A 40 5.66 2.27 -14.37
C ALA A 40 4.86 2.80 -13.16
N PHE A 41 4.91 4.09 -12.88
CA PHE A 41 3.91 4.74 -12.05
C PHE A 41 2.71 5.13 -12.90
N GLU A 42 1.51 4.97 -12.36
CA GLU A 42 0.27 5.44 -13.01
C GLU A 42 0.03 6.90 -12.62
N ILE A 43 0.10 7.82 -13.58
CA ILE A 43 -0.27 9.22 -13.38
C ILE A 43 -1.79 9.31 -13.24
N LEU A 44 -2.24 10.00 -12.20
CA LEU A 44 -3.65 10.21 -11.91
C LEU A 44 -4.17 11.46 -12.62
N ASP A 45 -5.34 11.34 -13.23
CA ASP A 45 -6.02 12.49 -13.86
C ASP A 45 -6.52 13.47 -12.77
N PRO A 46 -6.05 14.73 -12.75
CA PRO A 46 -6.46 15.72 -11.74
C PRO A 46 -7.92 16.15 -11.86
N GLN A 47 -8.58 15.92 -13.00
CA GLN A 47 -10.00 16.22 -13.18
C GLN A 47 -10.91 15.09 -12.71
N ARG A 48 -10.34 13.92 -12.41
CA ARG A 48 -11.09 12.75 -12.02
C ARG A 48 -11.33 12.73 -10.51
N PRO A 49 -12.56 12.42 -10.05
CA PRO A 49 -12.80 12.24 -8.62
C PRO A 49 -11.93 11.12 -8.05
N VAL A 50 -11.38 11.32 -6.84
CA VAL A 50 -10.49 10.34 -6.16
C VAL A 50 -11.06 8.92 -6.13
N ARG A 51 -12.37 8.79 -5.88
CA ARG A 51 -13.08 7.49 -5.87
C ARG A 51 -13.02 6.74 -7.21
N ASP A 52 -12.89 7.47 -8.31
CA ASP A 52 -12.88 6.94 -9.68
C ASP A 52 -11.44 6.68 -10.17
N CYS A 53 -10.43 7.12 -9.40
CA CYS A 53 -9.01 6.85 -9.64
C CYS A 53 -8.57 5.47 -9.16
N GLY A 54 -9.50 4.63 -8.70
CA GLY A 54 -9.20 3.29 -8.19
C GLY A 54 -8.28 3.31 -6.98
N ILE A 55 -8.40 4.35 -6.14
CA ILE A 55 -7.71 4.49 -4.86
C ILE A 55 -8.62 3.88 -3.79
N SER A 56 -8.16 2.83 -3.12
CA SER A 56 -8.95 2.12 -2.11
C SER A 56 -8.35 2.23 -0.71
N GLY A 57 -9.09 2.82 0.23
CA GLY A 57 -8.66 2.94 1.62
C GLY A 57 -7.43 3.84 1.78
N TRP A 58 -6.33 3.25 2.29
CA TRP A 58 -5.05 3.90 2.48
C TRP A 58 -4.10 3.46 1.36
N GLU A 59 -3.76 4.37 0.45
CA GLU A 59 -2.76 4.12 -0.60
C GLU A 59 -1.61 5.11 -0.50
N VAL A 60 -0.42 4.66 -0.92
CA VAL A 60 0.76 5.51 -1.06
C VAL A 60 0.75 6.16 -2.44
N LEU A 61 0.72 7.49 -2.43
CA LEU A 61 0.85 8.32 -3.63
C LEU A 61 2.26 8.89 -3.71
N PHE A 62 2.72 9.12 -4.93
CA PHE A 62 4.03 9.67 -5.26
C PHE A 62 3.85 10.97 -6.01
N LEU A 63 4.78 11.91 -5.82
CA LEU A 63 4.83 13.14 -6.59
C LEU A 63 6.00 13.03 -7.58
N GLN A 64 5.69 13.19 -8.86
CA GLN A 64 6.68 13.23 -9.92
C GLN A 64 6.88 14.68 -10.36
N PHE A 65 7.98 15.29 -9.94
CA PHE A 65 8.29 16.67 -10.29
C PHE A 65 8.80 16.79 -11.72
N ASN A 66 8.51 17.92 -12.35
CA ASN A 66 9.04 18.26 -13.66
C ASN A 66 10.34 19.07 -13.52
N ASN A 67 11.26 18.88 -14.46
CA ASN A 67 12.43 19.74 -14.58
C ASN A 67 11.97 21.15 -15.02
N PRO A 68 12.33 22.23 -14.30
CA PRO A 68 11.89 23.58 -14.66
C PRO A 68 12.42 24.07 -16.01
N GLU A 69 13.55 23.53 -16.49
CA GLU A 69 14.17 23.97 -17.74
C GLU A 69 13.63 23.18 -18.95
N THR A 70 13.46 21.87 -18.79
CA THR A 70 13.06 20.98 -19.90
C THR A 70 11.58 20.63 -19.89
N HIS A 71 10.87 20.90 -18.79
CA HIS A 71 9.52 20.43 -18.50
C HIS A 71 9.36 18.90 -18.57
N GLU A 72 10.46 18.15 -18.55
CA GLU A 72 10.43 16.69 -18.54
C GLU A 72 10.28 16.14 -17.12
N PRO A 73 9.57 15.01 -16.94
CA PRO A 73 9.36 14.42 -15.63
C PRO A 73 10.66 13.84 -15.07
N LEU A 74 11.00 14.20 -13.84
CA LEU A 74 12.14 13.66 -13.10
C LEU A 74 11.81 12.25 -12.56
N PRO A 75 12.83 11.39 -12.39
CA PRO A 75 12.62 10.05 -11.84
C PRO A 75 12.21 10.11 -10.36
N ILE A 76 11.20 9.33 -10.00
CA ILE A 76 10.75 9.21 -8.61
C ILE A 76 11.75 8.33 -7.84
N THR A 77 12.41 8.91 -6.83
CA THR A 77 13.26 8.19 -5.88
C THR A 77 12.61 8.27 -4.51
N TYR A 78 12.33 7.13 -3.89
CA TYR A 78 11.63 7.09 -2.60
C TYR A 78 12.22 6.01 -1.68
N PHE A 79 12.05 6.22 -0.37
CA PHE A 79 12.26 5.23 0.65
C PHE A 79 10.95 5.06 1.41
N LEU A 80 10.36 3.88 1.36
CA LEU A 80 9.19 3.60 2.19
C LEU A 80 9.66 3.36 3.63
N PRO A 81 9.14 4.11 4.62
CA PRO A 81 9.41 3.77 6.01
C PRO A 81 8.89 2.36 6.29
N SER A 82 9.56 1.64 7.21
CA SER A 82 9.04 0.38 7.72
C SER A 82 7.70 0.68 8.38
N ILE A 83 6.63 0.05 7.91
CA ILE A 83 5.34 0.05 8.58
C ILE A 83 5.43 -1.11 9.58
N ASP A 84 6.03 -0.87 10.75
CA ASP A 84 5.91 -1.78 11.88
C ASP A 84 4.47 -1.68 12.38
N ASP A 85 3.64 -2.63 11.99
CA ASP A 85 2.31 -2.86 12.56
C ASP A 85 2.49 -3.74 13.81
N ASP A 86 3.24 -3.23 14.79
CA ASP A 86 3.44 -3.86 16.11
C ASP A 86 2.21 -3.65 17.01
N GLU A 87 1.01 -4.00 16.53
CA GLU A 87 -0.13 -4.32 17.38
C GLU A 87 -0.46 -5.82 17.22
N ASP A 88 -0.18 -6.59 18.27
CA ASP A 88 -0.56 -8.00 18.50
C ASP A 88 0.29 -9.13 17.88
N ASP A 89 1.56 -9.25 18.32
CA ASP A 89 2.14 -10.59 18.56
C ASP A 89 2.36 -10.75 20.08
N ALA A 90 1.26 -10.76 20.84
CA ALA A 90 1.32 -11.33 22.17
C ALA A 90 1.64 -12.84 21.99
N PRO A 91 2.77 -13.35 22.51
CA PRO A 91 3.06 -14.77 22.40
C PRO A 91 1.88 -15.53 23.00
N PRO A 92 1.38 -16.61 22.36
CA PRO A 92 0.38 -17.45 23.01
C PRO A 92 0.94 -17.83 24.38
N PRO A 93 0.13 -17.78 25.46
CA PRO A 93 0.61 -18.15 26.79
C PRO A 93 1.25 -19.52 26.67
N SER A 94 2.55 -19.58 26.94
CA SER A 94 3.29 -20.82 26.99
C SER A 94 2.57 -21.70 28.00
N VAL A 95 1.91 -22.74 27.50
CA VAL A 95 1.41 -23.83 28.31
C VAL A 95 2.66 -24.44 28.94
N GLN A 96 2.93 -24.03 30.17
CA GLN A 96 3.86 -24.74 31.02
C GLN A 96 3.29 -26.15 31.13
N GLU A 97 4.01 -27.12 30.59
CA GLU A 97 3.81 -28.54 30.87
C GLU A 97 3.99 -28.73 32.38
N MET A 98 2.87 -28.62 33.09
CA MET A 98 2.73 -29.05 34.47
C MET A 98 2.00 -30.39 34.39
N ASP A 99 2.80 -31.45 34.43
CA ASP A 99 2.41 -32.81 34.76
C ASP A 99 1.63 -32.77 36.09
N GLU A 100 0.30 -32.71 36.05
CA GLU A 100 -0.54 -33.12 37.18
C GLU A 100 -1.94 -33.54 36.71
N ASP A 101 -2.22 -34.82 36.97
CA ASP A 101 -3.45 -35.59 36.81
C ASP A 101 -4.75 -34.81 37.15
N VAL A 102 -5.53 -34.40 36.14
CA VAL A 102 -6.91 -33.89 36.33
C VAL A 102 -7.82 -34.38 35.19
N PRO A 103 -9.02 -34.97 35.48
CA PRO A 103 -9.73 -35.82 34.55
C PRO A 103 -10.47 -35.05 33.44
N SER A 104 -10.56 -35.72 32.29
CA SER A 104 -11.34 -35.37 31.09
C SER A 104 -12.74 -34.84 31.41
N SER A 105 -13.05 -33.63 30.92
CA SER A 105 -14.41 -33.30 30.48
C SER A 105 -14.42 -32.27 29.33
N GLU A 106 -14.84 -32.78 28.17
CA GLU A 106 -15.63 -32.13 27.12
C GLU A 106 -15.13 -30.86 26.41
N ILE A 107 -14.44 -31.10 25.30
CA ILE A 107 -14.23 -30.16 24.21
C ILE A 107 -15.57 -29.98 23.45
N SER A 108 -16.36 -28.96 23.78
CA SER A 108 -17.55 -28.59 22.98
C SER A 108 -17.18 -27.56 21.90
N ALA A 109 -16.72 -28.06 20.74
CA ALA A 109 -16.54 -27.27 19.53
C ALA A 109 -17.91 -26.83 18.97
N LYS A 110 -18.39 -25.65 19.36
CA LYS A 110 -19.60 -25.05 18.76
C LYS A 110 -19.26 -24.29 17.47
N ARG A 111 -19.17 -25.03 16.37
CA ARG A 111 -19.44 -24.49 15.02
C ARG A 111 -20.96 -24.40 14.83
N LYS A 112 -21.53 -23.21 14.64
CA LYS A 112 -22.86 -23.10 14.00
C LYS A 112 -23.14 -21.72 13.41
N GLY A 113 -23.07 -21.63 12.08
CA GLY A 113 -23.73 -20.58 11.32
C GLY A 113 -25.24 -20.81 11.22
N LYS A 114 -26.00 -19.71 11.07
CA LYS A 114 -27.18 -19.49 10.22
C LYS A 114 -27.96 -18.29 10.78
N ARG A 115 -27.89 -17.15 10.08
CA ARG A 115 -28.87 -16.07 10.22
C ARG A 115 -30.11 -16.45 9.40
N LYS A 116 -31.28 -16.41 10.01
CA LYS A 116 -32.59 -16.29 9.35
C LYS A 116 -33.29 -15.15 10.09
N ALA A 117 -33.55 -14.05 9.41
CA ALA A 117 -34.44 -13.01 9.87
C ALA A 117 -35.80 -13.29 9.20
N ASP A 118 -36.83 -13.54 10.00
CA ASP A 118 -38.20 -13.60 9.50
C ASP A 118 -38.74 -12.17 9.43
N LEU A 119 -39.13 -11.77 8.22
CA LEU A 119 -39.88 -10.56 7.94
C LEU A 119 -41.36 -10.88 8.17
N ILE A 120 -41.96 -10.33 9.22
CA ILE A 120 -43.41 -10.37 9.44
C ILE A 120 -43.94 -8.97 9.12
N ASP A 121 -44.73 -8.88 8.06
CA ASP A 121 -45.52 -7.72 7.65
C ASP A 121 -46.90 -7.80 8.33
N SER A 122 -47.36 -6.69 8.91
CA SER A 122 -48.75 -6.46 9.33
C SER A 122 -49.01 -4.97 9.47
#